data_AF-A0A165TCA6-F1
#
_entry.id   AF-A0A165TCA6-F1
#
_cell.length_a   1.000
_cell.length_b   1.000
_cell.length_c   1.000
_cell.angle_alpha   90.00
_cell.angle_beta   90.00
_cell.angle_gamma   90.00
#
_symmetry.space_group_name_H-M   'P 1'
#
loop_
_entity.id
_entity.type
_entity.pdbx_description
1 polymer ?
#
loop_
_entity_poly.entity_id
_entity_poly.type
_entity_poly.pdbx_seq_one_letter_code
_entity_poly.pdbx_strand_id
1 'polypeptide(L)' 'GKLYRDPVRPRNWIGGKPFPLNPSFKPPTPLSDRLRTQIYDEYMTNPKLYSVRVLSERYGVSIQRVDAILR' A
#
# COMPACT_ATOMS: atom_id res chain seq x y z
N GLY A 1 -10.73 -17.98 -19.31
CA GLY A 1 -11.29 -16.61 -19.41
C GLY A 1 -12.32 -16.30 -18.34
N LYS A 2 -13.44 -17.03 -18.29
CA LYS A 2 -14.61 -16.72 -17.43
C LYS A 2 -14.30 -16.48 -15.94
N LEU A 3 -13.37 -17.24 -15.34
CA LEU A 3 -12.97 -17.14 -13.93
C LEU A 3 -12.25 -15.83 -13.53
N TYR A 4 -11.85 -15.01 -14.50
CA TYR A 4 -11.11 -13.77 -14.27
C TYR A 4 -11.87 -12.53 -14.77
N ARG A 5 -13.05 -12.72 -15.39
CA ARG A 5 -13.88 -11.62 -15.90
C ARG A 5 -14.35 -10.73 -14.75
N ASP A 6 -14.85 -11.37 -13.69
CA ASP A 6 -15.36 -10.71 -12.50
C ASP A 6 -14.46 -11.07 -11.31
N PRO A 7 -13.83 -10.09 -10.63
CA PRO A 7 -12.93 -10.35 -9.53
C PRO A 7 -13.70 -10.77 -8.27
N VAL A 8 -13.69 -12.06 -7.95
CA VAL A 8 -14.37 -12.61 -6.77
C VAL A 8 -13.51 -12.53 -5.51
N ARG A 9 -12.18 -12.48 -5.65
CA ARG A 9 -11.22 -12.48 -4.54
C ARG A 9 -9.99 -11.62 -4.84
N PRO A 10 -9.33 -11.06 -3.82
CA PRO A 10 -8.06 -10.37 -4.01
C PRO A 10 -7.00 -11.33 -4.56
N ARG A 11 -6.06 -10.80 -5.36
CA ARG A 11 -4.97 -11.58 -5.97
C ARG A 11 -5.47 -12.76 -6.83
N ASN A 12 -6.49 -12.53 -7.66
CA ASN A 12 -7.04 -13.51 -8.60
C ASN A 12 -6.11 -13.76 -9.80
N TRP A 13 -4.88 -14.22 -9.55
CA TRP A 13 -3.83 -14.36 -10.56
C TRP A 13 -3.85 -15.72 -11.26
N ILE A 14 -3.44 -15.74 -12.52
CA ILE A 14 -3.34 -16.97 -13.32
C ILE A 14 -2.20 -17.84 -12.76
N GLY A 15 -2.50 -19.06 -12.32
CA GLY A 15 -1.50 -19.98 -11.76
C GLY A 15 -0.98 -19.60 -10.36
N GLY A 16 -1.73 -18.77 -9.61
CA GLY A 16 -1.42 -18.42 -8.22
C GLY A 16 -0.30 -17.39 -8.03
N LYS A 17 0.32 -16.91 -9.11
CA LYS A 17 1.33 -15.84 -9.16
C LYS A 17 1.00 -14.86 -10.29
N PRO A 18 1.40 -13.58 -10.22
CA PRO A 18 1.01 -12.59 -11.22
C PRO A 18 1.52 -12.94 -12.63
N PHE A 19 2.74 -13.48 -12.70
CA PHE A 19 3.37 -13.91 -13.94
C PHE A 19 3.86 -15.36 -13.79
N PRO A 20 3.29 -16.33 -14.51
CA PRO A 20 3.69 -17.73 -14.41
C PRO A 20 5.18 -17.98 -14.69
N LEU A 21 5.77 -17.24 -15.63
CA LEU A 21 7.17 -17.38 -16.04
C LEU A 21 8.15 -16.47 -15.29
N ASN A 22 7.66 -15.55 -14.44
CA ASN A 22 8.51 -14.66 -13.63
C ASN A 22 8.14 -14.79 -12.14
N PRO A 23 8.67 -15.82 -11.43
CA PRO A 23 8.37 -16.04 -10.01
C PRO A 23 9.02 -15.00 -9.08
N SER A 24 10.01 -14.25 -9.58
CA SER A 24 10.71 -13.22 -8.79
C SER A 24 9.84 -11.98 -8.57
N PHE A 25 8.92 -11.68 -9.50
CA PHE A 25 8.00 -10.57 -9.35
C PHE A 25 6.89 -10.89 -8.35
N LYS A 26 6.94 -10.23 -7.20
CA LYS A 26 5.92 -10.30 -6.13
C LYS A 26 5.41 -8.89 -5.86
N PRO A 27 4.16 -8.56 -6.24
CA PRO A 27 3.57 -7.26 -5.99
C PRO A 27 3.61 -6.97 -4.48
N PRO A 28 4.06 -5.78 -4.07
CA PRO A 28 4.01 -5.40 -2.68
C PRO A 28 2.55 -5.30 -2.22
N THR A 29 2.30 -5.67 -0.97
CA THR A 29 0.97 -5.53 -0.38
C THR A 29 0.59 -4.03 -0.38
N PRO A 30 -0.61 -3.66 -0.87
CA PRO A 30 -1.09 -2.29 -0.77
C PRO A 30 -1.29 -1.92 0.70
N LEU A 31 -1.14 -0.63 1.01
CA LEU A 31 -1.50 -0.13 2.34
C LEU A 31 -3.02 -0.12 2.45
N SER A 32 -3.54 -0.51 3.62
CA SER A 32 -4.97 -0.44 3.89
C SER A 32 -5.45 1.01 3.93
N ASP A 33 -6.71 1.22 3.56
CA ASP A 33 -7.34 2.55 3.57
C ASP A 33 -7.28 3.16 4.97
N ARG A 34 -7.61 2.36 5.98
CA ARG A 34 -7.51 2.76 7.40
C ARG A 34 -6.13 3.30 7.77
N LEU A 35 -5.05 2.64 7.34
CA LEU A 35 -3.70 3.08 7.66
C LEU A 35 -3.33 4.37 6.91
N ARG A 36 -3.78 4.53 5.66
CA ARG A 36 -3.61 5.78 4.91
C ARG A 36 -4.33 6.95 5.59
N THR A 37 -5.58 6.74 6.01
CA THR A 37 -6.36 7.73 6.77
C THR A 37 -5.68 8.08 8.08
N GLN A 38 -5.19 7.08 8.84
CA GLN A 38 -4.50 7.34 10.10
C GLN A 38 -3.22 8.17 9.92
N ILE A 39 -2.42 7.90 8.88
CA ILE A 39 -1.23 8.69 8.54
C ILE A 39 -1.62 10.14 8.24
N TYR A 40 -2.68 10.34 7.45
CA TYR A 40 -3.19 11.65 7.09
C TYR A 40 -3.66 12.42 8.33
N ASP A 41 -4.49 11.79 9.17
CA ASP A 41 -5.06 12.41 10.36
C ASP A 41 -3.95 12.82 11.34
N GLU A 42 -3.00 11.93 11.63
CA GLU A 42 -1.86 12.24 12.51
C GLU A 42 -1.05 13.43 11.98
N TYR A 43 -0.72 13.45 10.68
CA TYR A 43 -0.04 14.58 10.06
C TYR A 43 -0.83 15.88 10.21
N MET A 44 -2.13 15.86 9.95
CA MET A 44 -3.00 17.04 10.02
C MET A 44 -3.17 17.57 11.45
N THR A 45 -3.11 16.71 12.48
CA THR A 45 -3.18 17.19 13.87
C THR A 45 -1.99 18.04 14.30
N ASN A 46 -0.77 17.63 13.93
CA ASN A 46 0.45 18.38 14.26
C ASN A 46 1.60 17.98 13.34
N PRO A 47 1.80 18.68 12.20
CA PRO A 47 2.86 18.37 11.24
C PRO A 47 4.28 18.49 11.79
N LYS A 48 4.49 19.26 12.86
CA LYS A 48 5.81 19.41 13.50
C LYS A 48 6.18 18.17 14.31
N LEU A 49 5.20 17.60 15.03
CA LEU A 49 5.38 16.37 15.80
C LEU A 49 5.33 15.14 14.89
N TYR A 50 4.33 15.08 14.01
CA TYR A 50 4.09 14.00 13.06
C TYR A 50 4.64 14.36 11.68
N SER A 51 5.93 14.67 11.61
CA SER A 51 6.58 14.93 10.32
C SER A 51 6.58 13.69 9.43
N VAL A 52 6.74 13.88 8.11
CA VAL A 52 6.83 12.79 7.12
C VAL A 52 7.86 11.72 7.53
N ARG A 53 9.00 12.15 8.09
CA ARG A 53 10.06 11.23 8.55
C ARG A 53 9.62 10.41 9.76
N VAL A 54 8.99 11.05 10.75
CA VAL A 54 8.49 10.38 11.96
C VAL A 54 7.40 9.36 11.60
N LEU A 55 6.47 9.73 10.71
CA LEU A 55 5.42 8.83 10.25
C LEU A 55 5.99 7.66 9.43
N SER A 56 7.00 7.93 8.60
CA SER A 56 7.72 6.91 7.83
C SER A 56 8.35 5.86 8.74
N GLU A 57 9.08 6.29 9.76
CA GLU A 57 9.73 5.42 10.75
C GLU A 57 8.68 4.67 11.60
N ARG A 58 7.62 5.36 12.05
CA ARG A 58 6.54 4.78 12.87
C ARG A 58 5.80 3.64 12.16
N TYR A 59 5.45 3.82 10.88
CA TYR A 59 4.64 2.86 10.13
C TYR A 59 5.45 1.92 9.23
N GLY A 60 6.77 2.06 9.18
CA GLY A 60 7.62 1.26 8.29
C GLY A 60 7.32 1.49 6.80
N VAL A 61 6.82 2.68 6.46
CA VAL A 61 6.46 3.09 5.10
C VAL A 61 7.54 4.03 4.59
N SER A 62 7.99 3.89 3.33
CA SER A 62 9.00 4.80 2.79
C SER A 62 8.56 6.27 2.82
N ILE A 63 9.50 7.19 3.03
CA ILE A 63 9.24 8.65 3.06
C ILE A 63 8.45 9.09 1.81
N GLN A 64 8.84 8.60 0.63
CA GLN A 64 8.17 8.89 -0.64
C GLN A 64 6.70 8.45 -0.65
N ARG A 65 6.39 7.32 0.00
CA ARG A 65 5.03 6.78 0.05
C ARG A 65 4.18 7.48 1.10
N VAL A 66 4.78 7.93 2.20
CA VAL A 66 4.10 8.84 3.14
C VAL A 66 3.80 10.18 2.47
N ASP A 67 4.78 10.77 1.77
CA ASP A 67 4.57 12.00 1.01
C ASP A 67 3.43 11.85 -0.02
N ALA A 68 3.37 10.73 -0.74
CA ALA A 68 2.31 10.44 -1.69
C ALA A 68 0.93 10.19 -1.04
N ILE A 69 0.85 9.87 0.25
CA ILE A 69 -0.43 9.77 0.98
C ILE A 69 -0.96 11.15 1.36
N LEU A 70 -0.06 12.14 1.54
CA LEU A 70 -0.40 13.48 1.99
C LEU A 70 -0.71 14.47 0.84
N ARG A 71 -0.51 14.05 -0.42
CA ARG A 71 -0.85 14.80 -1.63
C ARG A 71 -2.22 14.42 -2.17
#